data_AF-A0A7C6TCG1-F1
#
_entry.id   AF-A0A7C6TCG1-F1
#
_cell.length_a   1.000
_cell.length_b   1.000
_cell.length_c   1.000
_cell.angle_alpha   90.00
_cell.angle_beta   90.00
_cell.angle_gamma   90.00
#
_symmetry.space_group_name_H-M   'P 1'
#
loop_
_entity.id
_entity.type
_entity.pdbx_description
1 polymer ?
#
loop_
_entity_poly.entity_id
_entity_poly.type
_entity_poly.pdbx_seq_one_letter_code
_entity_poly.pdbx_strand_id
1 'polypeptide(L)'
;MASINYRQRPHRRFNPLTREWVLVSPHRMQRPWQGAVEKEQEARRPAYDPQCYLCPGNERAEPPGGGPRPRNPQFTGTYVFRNDFSALLPDAPDTPADTGHDLL
;
A
#
# COMPACT_ATOMS: atom_id res chain seq x y z
N MET A 1 25.06 35.30 -16.77
CA MET A 1 23.83 34.48 -16.72
C MET A 1 23.31 34.47 -15.30
N ALA A 2 22.01 34.71 -15.09
CA ALA A 2 21.41 34.67 -13.75
C ALA A 2 21.23 33.21 -13.30
N SER A 3 21.66 32.88 -12.08
CA SER A 3 21.46 31.55 -11.48
C SER A 3 19.98 31.30 -11.20
N ILE A 4 19.47 30.14 -11.58
CA ILE A 4 18.10 29.73 -11.30
C ILE A 4 18.01 29.24 -9.85
N ASN A 5 17.20 29.91 -9.04
CA ASN A 5 16.86 29.44 -7.70
C ASN A 5 15.71 28.41 -7.77
N TYR A 6 16.06 27.13 -7.76
CA TYR A 6 15.11 26.01 -7.80
C TYR A 6 14.18 25.91 -6.58
N ARG A 7 14.46 26.63 -5.47
CA ARG A 7 13.54 26.68 -4.33
C ARG A 7 12.32 27.57 -4.59
N GLN A 8 12.36 28.42 -5.62
CA GLN A 8 11.34 29.42 -5.91
C GLN A 8 10.72 29.24 -7.30
N ARG A 9 11.31 28.41 -8.17
CA ARG A 9 10.85 28.23 -9.55
C ARG A 9 10.41 26.79 -9.82
N PRO A 10 9.30 26.59 -10.56
CA PRO A 10 8.92 25.27 -11.04
C PRO A 10 10.02 24.63 -11.89
N HIS A 11 10.23 23.33 -11.70
CA HIS A 11 11.24 22.56 -12.43
C HIS A 11 10.87 21.08 -12.43
N ARG A 12 11.57 20.26 -13.21
CA ARG A 12 11.42 18.80 -13.20
C ARG A 12 12.67 18.13 -12.64
N ARG A 13 12.51 17.01 -11.93
CA ARG A 13 13.60 16.15 -11.46
C ARG A 13 13.37 14.74 -11.99
N PHE A 14 14.41 14.13 -12.54
CA PHE A 14 14.34 12.77 -13.06
C PHE A 14 14.53 11.77 -11.91
N ASN A 15 13.64 10.78 -11.82
CA ASN A 15 13.79 9.62 -10.96
C ASN A 15 14.40 8.46 -11.79
N PRO A 16 15.66 8.09 -11.57
CA PRO A 16 16.31 7.04 -12.36
C PRO A 16 15.77 5.63 -12.09
N LEU A 17 15.12 5.39 -10.94
CA LEU A 17 14.56 4.08 -10.61
C LEU A 17 13.29 3.80 -11.43
N THR A 18 12.41 4.79 -11.57
CA THR A 18 11.18 4.66 -12.38
C THR A 18 11.36 5.13 -13.81
N ARG A 19 12.46 5.83 -14.11
CA ARG A 19 12.75 6.50 -15.39
C ARG A 19 11.72 7.56 -15.76
N GLU A 20 11.18 8.25 -14.78
CA GLU A 20 10.15 9.27 -14.96
C GLU A 20 10.61 10.63 -14.45
N TRP A 21 9.89 11.67 -14.84
CA TRP A 21 10.14 13.03 -14.38
C TRP A 21 9.06 13.48 -13.42
N VAL A 22 9.47 14.00 -12.26
CA VAL A 22 8.58 14.61 -11.27
C VAL A 22 8.56 16.12 -11.45
N LEU A 23 7.36 16.70 -11.61
CA LEU A 23 7.17 18.16 -11.62
C LEU A 23 7.20 18.70 -10.18
N VAL A 24 8.12 19.60 -9.90
CA VAL A 24 8.25 20.30 -8.62
C VAL A 24 7.66 21.69 -8.74
N SER A 25 6.63 21.99 -7.96
CA SER A 25 5.98 23.31 -7.88
C SER A 25 6.11 23.87 -6.44
N PRO A 26 7.17 24.64 -6.13
CA PRO A 26 7.51 25.00 -4.74
C PRO A 26 6.42 25.70 -3.93
N HIS A 27 5.52 26.44 -4.59
CA HIS A 27 4.45 27.21 -3.95
C HIS A 27 3.11 26.49 -3.90
N ARG A 28 3.03 25.22 -4.30
CA ARG A 28 1.76 24.50 -4.47
C ARG A 28 0.91 24.45 -3.18
N MET A 29 1.57 24.33 -2.02
CA MET A 29 0.90 24.27 -0.71
C MET A 29 0.29 25.60 -0.25
N GLN A 30 0.57 26.72 -0.93
CA GLN A 30 -0.01 28.03 -0.60
C GLN A 30 -1.45 28.20 -1.13
N ARG A 31 -1.94 27.24 -1.94
CA ARG A 31 -3.30 27.28 -2.44
C ARG A 31 -4.27 26.96 -1.29
N PRO A 32 -5.34 27.75 -1.11
CA PRO A 32 -6.37 27.43 -0.12
C PRO A 32 -6.91 26.02 -0.32
N TRP A 33 -6.92 25.22 0.76
CA TRP A 33 -7.49 23.88 0.76
C TRP A 33 -8.94 23.94 1.26
N GLN A 34 -9.87 23.52 0.42
CA GLN A 34 -11.30 23.37 0.75
C GLN A 34 -11.81 21.94 0.47
N GLY A 35 -10.87 21.01 0.23
CA GLY A 35 -11.19 19.62 -0.04
C GLY A 35 -11.29 18.79 1.24
N ALA A 36 -11.29 17.47 1.09
CA ALA A 36 -11.35 16.53 2.18
C ALA A 36 -10.17 16.70 3.17
N VAL A 37 -10.42 16.52 4.45
CA VAL A 37 -9.37 16.44 5.48
C VAL A 37 -9.42 15.04 6.05
N GLU A 38 -8.31 14.32 5.97
CA GLU A 38 -8.20 12.97 6.50
C GLU A 38 -8.33 12.98 8.03
N LYS A 39 -8.99 11.95 8.57
CA LYS A 39 -9.09 11.78 10.02
C LYS A 39 -7.74 11.34 10.57
N GLU A 40 -7.32 11.94 11.68
CA GLU A 40 -6.20 11.42 12.45
C GLU A 40 -6.55 10.03 12.99
N GLN A 41 -5.60 9.12 12.90
CA GLN A 41 -5.78 7.76 13.40
C GLN A 41 -5.70 7.76 14.93
N GLU A 42 -6.68 7.15 15.60
CA GLU A 42 -6.67 7.02 17.05
C GLU A 42 -5.42 6.27 17.53
N ALA A 43 -4.62 6.93 18.38
CA ALA A 43 -3.32 6.44 18.82
C ALA A 43 -3.41 5.25 19.80
N ARG A 44 -4.57 4.99 20.40
CA ARG A 44 -4.71 3.98 21.45
C ARG A 44 -5.52 2.77 20.97
N ARG A 45 -4.81 1.73 20.56
CA ARG A 45 -5.38 0.40 20.30
C ARG A 45 -5.05 -0.54 21.46
N PRO A 46 -5.89 -1.54 21.75
CA PRO A 46 -5.56 -2.55 22.74
C PRO A 46 -4.35 -3.37 22.28
N ALA A 47 -3.55 -3.86 23.24
CA ALA A 47 -2.41 -4.74 22.95
C ALA A 47 -2.87 -6.10 22.38
N TYR A 48 -4.10 -6.49 22.67
CA TYR A 48 -4.73 -7.71 22.18
C TYR A 48 -6.22 -7.46 21.99
N ASP A 49 -6.76 -7.96 20.89
CA ASP A 49 -8.19 -7.94 20.58
C ASP A 49 -8.62 -9.38 20.23
N PRO A 50 -9.57 -9.98 20.97
CA PRO A 50 -10.04 -11.35 20.71
C PRO A 50 -10.72 -11.52 19.34
N GLN A 51 -11.13 -10.43 18.68
CA GLN A 51 -11.74 -10.45 17.35
C GLN A 51 -10.73 -10.16 16.22
N CYS A 52 -9.47 -9.85 16.54
CA CYS A 52 -8.46 -9.53 15.54
C CYS A 52 -7.90 -10.80 14.87
N TYR A 53 -8.04 -10.90 13.55
CA TYR A 53 -7.52 -12.01 12.74
C TYR A 53 -5.99 -12.14 12.74
N LEU A 54 -5.26 -11.11 13.19
CA LEU A 54 -3.80 -11.08 13.23
C LEU A 54 -3.21 -11.32 14.63
N CYS A 55 -4.04 -11.35 15.68
CA CYS A 55 -3.56 -11.53 17.04
C CYS A 55 -3.18 -12.99 17.34
N PRO A 56 -2.23 -13.24 18.26
CA PRO A 56 -1.83 -14.59 18.68
C PRO A 56 -3.01 -15.41 19.19
N GLY A 57 -3.05 -16.71 18.85
CA GLY A 57 -4.11 -17.62 19.33
C GLY A 57 -5.49 -17.41 18.70
N ASN A 58 -5.73 -16.33 17.95
CA ASN A 58 -7.03 -16.07 17.32
C ASN A 58 -7.24 -16.86 16.03
N GLU A 59 -8.50 -17.08 15.69
CA GLU A 59 -8.87 -17.58 14.37
C GLU A 59 -8.65 -16.48 13.33
N ARG A 60 -8.18 -16.88 12.15
CA ARG A 60 -8.06 -16.01 10.99
C ARG A 60 -9.37 -15.97 10.20
N ALA A 61 -9.38 -15.18 9.13
CA ALA A 61 -10.52 -15.13 8.21
C ALA A 61 -10.80 -16.50 7.57
N GLU A 62 -12.05 -16.71 7.19
CA GLU A 62 -12.44 -17.90 6.42
C GLU A 62 -11.88 -17.80 5.00
N PRO A 63 -11.08 -18.78 4.54
CA PRO A 63 -10.51 -18.72 3.21
C PRO A 63 -11.58 -18.95 2.14
N PRO A 64 -11.40 -18.40 0.93
CA PRO A 64 -12.27 -18.69 -0.20
C PRO A 64 -12.41 -20.20 -0.44
N GLY A 65 -13.64 -20.68 -0.64
CA GLY A 65 -13.93 -22.10 -0.88
C GLY A 65 -14.50 -22.88 0.32
N GLY A 66 -14.73 -22.24 1.48
CA GLY A 66 -15.53 -22.81 2.57
C GLY A 66 -14.81 -23.87 3.42
N GLY A 67 -13.58 -23.58 3.85
CA GLY A 67 -12.76 -24.46 4.69
C GLY A 67 -12.69 -24.03 6.16
N PRO A 68 -12.06 -24.86 7.04
CA PRO A 68 -11.87 -24.49 8.44
C PRO A 68 -11.00 -23.24 8.58
N ARG A 69 -11.38 -22.33 9.48
CA ARG A 69 -10.59 -21.13 9.77
C ARG A 69 -9.25 -21.52 10.39
N PRO A 70 -8.12 -21.13 9.79
CA PRO A 70 -6.81 -21.33 10.40
C PRO A 70 -6.73 -20.58 11.73
N ARG A 71 -6.00 -21.12 12.70
CA ARG A 71 -5.73 -20.44 13.98
C ARG A 71 -4.28 -19.99 14.04
N ASN A 72 -4.06 -18.76 14.48
CA ASN A 72 -2.72 -18.26 14.75
C ASN A 72 -2.09 -19.01 15.93
N PRO A 73 -0.79 -19.35 15.86
CA PRO A 73 -0.09 -19.85 17.03
C PRO A 73 -0.01 -18.78 18.11
N GLN A 74 0.34 -19.19 19.33
CA GLN A 74 0.64 -18.26 20.43
C GLN A 74 2.05 -17.67 20.25
N PHE A 75 2.21 -16.80 19.26
CA PHE A 75 3.48 -16.16 18.96
C PHE A 75 3.75 -14.97 19.89
N THR A 76 5.02 -14.76 20.23
CA THR A 76 5.50 -13.63 21.05
C THR A 76 6.35 -12.62 20.26
N GLY A 77 6.65 -12.93 19.00
CA GLY A 77 7.43 -12.10 18.07
C GLY A 77 6.76 -12.00 16.70
N THR A 78 7.53 -11.88 15.62
CA THR A 78 6.95 -11.85 14.27
C THR A 78 6.41 -13.23 13.86
N TYR A 79 5.22 -13.24 13.27
CA TYR A 79 4.62 -14.43 12.67
C TYR A 79 4.31 -14.18 11.19
N VAL A 80 4.69 -15.13 10.33
CA VAL A 80 4.48 -15.08 8.87
C VAL A 80 3.55 -16.22 8.49
N PHE A 81 2.56 -15.92 7.65
CA PHE A 81 1.61 -16.89 7.13
C PHE A 81 1.23 -16.56 5.69
N ARG A 82 0.73 -17.55 4.95
CA ARG A 82 0.17 -17.34 3.61
C ARG A 82 -1.14 -16.54 3.71
N ASN A 83 -1.27 -15.46 2.95
CA ASN A 83 -2.47 -14.63 2.94
C ASN A 83 -3.71 -15.46 2.59
N ASP A 84 -4.73 -15.40 3.44
CA ASP A 84 -5.99 -16.16 3.27
C ASP A 84 -6.74 -15.77 1.98
N PHE A 85 -6.52 -14.55 1.47
CA PHE A 85 -7.00 -14.04 0.17
C PHE A 85 -5.82 -13.66 -0.73
N SER A 86 -4.96 -14.64 -1.02
CA SER A 86 -3.77 -14.42 -1.86
C SER A 86 -4.14 -13.89 -3.25
N ALA A 87 -3.53 -12.77 -3.68
CA ALA A 87 -3.74 -12.20 -5.01
C ALA A 87 -3.14 -13.06 -6.14
N LEU A 88 -2.20 -13.96 -5.80
CA LEU A 88 -1.53 -14.87 -6.71
C LEU A 88 -1.68 -16.30 -6.19
N LEU A 89 -1.89 -17.25 -7.11
CA LEU A 89 -1.92 -18.68 -6.81
C LEU A 89 -0.60 -19.31 -7.29
N PRO A 90 0.04 -20.20 -6.51
CA PRO A 90 1.29 -20.85 -6.89
C PRO A 90 1.21 -21.61 -8.23
N ASP A 91 0.06 -22.20 -8.52
CA ASP A 91 -0.19 -23.03 -9.70
C ASP A 91 -1.13 -22.34 -10.70
N ALA A 92 -1.16 -21.00 -10.71
CA ALA A 92 -1.88 -20.30 -11.77
C ALA A 92 -1.23 -20.62 -13.13
N PRO A 93 -2.00 -20.98 -14.16
CA PRO A 93 -1.44 -21.14 -15.49
C PRO A 93 -0.83 -19.80 -15.95
N ASP A 94 0.29 -19.87 -16.67
CA ASP A 94 0.86 -18.70 -17.34
C ASP A 94 -0.14 -18.19 -18.36
N THR A 95 -0.97 -17.23 -17.97
CA THR A 95 -1.74 -16.45 -18.93
C THR A 95 -0.78 -15.51 -19.63
N PRO A 96 -0.78 -15.46 -20.99
CA PRO A 96 -0.06 -14.43 -21.71
C PRO A 96 -0.43 -13.07 -21.12
N ALA A 97 0.57 -12.26 -20.83
CA ALA A 97 0.33 -10.88 -20.41
C ALA A 97 -0.52 -10.23 -21.50
N ASP A 98 -1.71 -9.74 -21.13
CA ASP A 98 -2.44 -8.81 -21.99
C ASP A 98 -1.58 -7.56 -22.11
N THR A 99 -0.85 -7.46 -23.22
CA THR A 99 0.06 -6.33 -23.46
C THR A 99 -0.70 -5.04 -23.71
N GLY A 100 -2.04 -5.05 -23.76
CA GLY A 100 -2.88 -3.85 -23.68
C GLY A 100 -2.48 -2.72 -24.62
N HIS A 101 -1.81 -3.03 -25.73
CA HIS A 101 -1.17 -2.06 -26.61
C HIS A 101 -1.86 -1.91 -27.97
N ASP A 102 -3.10 -2.39 -28.09
CA ASP A 102 -3.97 -2.17 -29.26
C ASP A 102 -5.10 -1.19 -28.92
N LEU A 103 -4.73 0.01 -28.46
CA LEU A 103 -5.59 1.20 -28.53
C LEU A 103 -4.86 2.36 -29.23
N LEU A 104 -4.17 2.03 -30.32
CA LEU A 104 -3.82 2.98 -31.38
C LEU A 104 -4.45 2.52 -32.70
#